data_AF-A0A0F9DAY9-F1
#
_entry.id   AF-A0A0F9DAY9-F1
#
_cell.length_a   1.000
_cell.length_b   1.000
_cell.length_c   1.000
_cell.angle_alpha   90.00
_cell.angle_beta   90.00
_cell.angle_gamma   90.00
#
_symmetry.space_group_name_H-M   'P 1'
#
loop_
_entity.id
_entity.type
_entity.pdbx_description
1 polymer ?
#
loop_
_entity_poly.entity_id
_entity_poly.type
_entity_poly.pdbx_seq_one_letter_code
_entity_poly.pdbx_strand_id
1 'polypeptide(L)'
;IHDAEQKVMEYHFETSTAKITKEPNGKLALNCYKIEWGEPDPQTGRSPLSKIEDSEYKIEVDNIVIAIGQGLDLEPINTATGNQLKIERGKIVVDELTYETGIPGVFAGGDIIYSSLMCAVDAIGDGREAAYSIDRYFRGADLREGRIRERNLKRSPIPKKQIENNNRVDMTFMPGEQRLSCFDEIELGYSEKQAVEEANRCLNCNCCCSYDQILEDFNTDDSGVMVSNYSDQRNLSSQNAIDYQNIPKSTIGILNQNDVKPVVLANEKCCGHDLLWQGDKQSFEKLANYNVNLYKEAGVKTIIFNCAEGYYTWKYEYPKLFKGRDDFDFKIFHISEYILKEKILENMMIPNQDKLKVTYHDPCRLGRMSNIYDAPREVLKQIQFVEIVEMENNKEDADCCGVSAYISCSEESKVFQEKKINEAINTGAEYLITTCPKCLAHLNCYLNEHKELKDKIKISDLVSFIGKLLFLL
;
A
#
# COMPACT_ATOMS: atom_id res chain seq x y z
N ILE A 1 -7.38 -13.24 -29.78
CA ILE A 1 -8.36 -13.91 -30.66
C ILE A 1 -8.31 -15.42 -30.33
N HIS A 2 -8.70 -15.81 -29.11
CA HIS A 2 -8.79 -17.24 -28.76
C HIS A 2 -10.11 -17.85 -29.27
N ASP A 3 -11.14 -17.03 -29.45
CA ASP A 3 -12.38 -17.40 -30.12
C ASP A 3 -12.25 -17.43 -31.66
N ALA A 4 -11.04 -17.26 -32.21
CA ALA A 4 -10.77 -17.25 -33.66
C ALA A 4 -10.94 -18.62 -34.33
N GLU A 5 -11.02 -19.69 -33.54
CA GLU A 5 -10.89 -21.05 -34.05
C GLU A 5 -12.15 -21.56 -34.77
N GLN A 6 -13.21 -20.76 -34.83
CA GLN A 6 -14.43 -21.15 -35.52
C GLN A 6 -14.39 -20.79 -37.02
N LYS A 7 -14.64 -21.80 -37.86
CA LYS A 7 -14.92 -21.67 -39.31
C LYS A 7 -16.21 -20.89 -39.66
N VAL A 8 -16.91 -20.31 -38.67
CA VAL A 8 -18.16 -19.54 -38.90
C VAL A 8 -17.96 -18.02 -38.90
N MET A 9 -16.77 -17.53 -38.56
CA MET A 9 -16.41 -16.11 -38.64
C MET A 9 -15.30 -15.90 -39.66
N GLU A 10 -15.54 -15.03 -40.64
CA GLU A 10 -14.53 -14.60 -41.60
C GLU A 10 -14.01 -13.21 -41.20
N TYR A 11 -12.70 -13.12 -40.96
CA TYR A 11 -12.06 -11.87 -40.58
C TYR A 11 -11.36 -11.25 -41.80
N HIS A 12 -11.65 -9.99 -42.07
CA HIS A 12 -11.05 -9.23 -43.15
C HIS A 12 -10.22 -8.06 -42.61
N PHE A 13 -9.07 -8.34 -42.00
CA PHE A 13 -8.22 -7.33 -41.35
C PHE A 13 -7.59 -6.31 -42.30
N GLU A 14 -7.43 -6.67 -43.57
CA GLU A 14 -6.86 -5.81 -44.63
C GLU A 14 -7.94 -5.26 -45.56
N THR A 15 -9.14 -5.04 -45.03
CA THR A 15 -10.28 -4.62 -45.84
C THR A 15 -10.93 -3.39 -45.23
N SER A 16 -11.19 -2.39 -46.07
CA SER A 16 -11.96 -1.19 -45.72
C SER A 16 -13.22 -1.09 -46.57
N THR A 17 -14.32 -0.61 -45.97
CA THR A 17 -15.60 -0.45 -46.65
C THR A 17 -15.76 0.98 -47.18
N ALA A 18 -15.95 1.12 -48.49
CA ALA A 18 -16.20 2.41 -49.13
C ALA A 18 -17.68 2.84 -49.03
N LYS A 19 -18.61 1.92 -49.27
CA LYS A 19 -20.06 2.20 -49.19
C LYS A 19 -20.89 0.92 -49.02
N ILE A 20 -22.09 1.09 -48.48
CA ILE A 20 -23.10 0.05 -48.35
C ILE A 20 -24.17 0.26 -49.44
N THR A 21 -24.49 -0.79 -50.19
CA THR A 21 -25.54 -0.77 -51.22
C THR A 21 -26.55 -1.89 -51.02
N LYS A 22 -27.72 -1.76 -51.65
CA LYS A 22 -28.71 -2.84 -51.75
C LYS A 22 -28.66 -3.45 -53.14
N GLU A 23 -28.43 -4.75 -53.22
CA GLU A 23 -28.34 -5.47 -54.49
C GLU A 23 -29.74 -5.81 -55.03
N PRO A 24 -29.89 -6.09 -56.34
CA PRO A 24 -31.18 -6.40 -56.96
C PRO A 24 -31.90 -7.61 -56.35
N ASN A 25 -31.16 -8.55 -55.76
CA ASN A 25 -31.68 -9.72 -55.05
C ASN A 25 -32.26 -9.37 -53.65
N GLY A 26 -32.19 -8.10 -53.24
CA GLY A 26 -32.67 -7.60 -51.96
C GLY A 26 -31.66 -7.65 -50.82
N LYS A 27 -30.50 -8.31 -51.00
CA LYS A 27 -29.41 -8.38 -50.00
C LYS A 27 -28.65 -7.05 -49.91
N LEU A 28 -27.95 -6.86 -48.79
CA LEU A 28 -27.02 -5.74 -48.61
C LEU A 28 -25.63 -6.14 -49.13
N ALA A 29 -24.87 -5.17 -49.63
CA ALA A 29 -23.50 -5.39 -50.06
C ALA A 29 -22.56 -4.32 -49.48
N LEU A 30 -21.47 -4.79 -48.87
CA LEU A 30 -20.32 -3.97 -48.51
C LEU A 30 -19.43 -3.84 -49.75
N ASN A 31 -19.29 -2.63 -50.29
CA ASN A 31 -18.35 -2.35 -51.38
C ASN A 31 -17.02 -1.98 -50.72
N CYS A 32 -16.05 -2.87 -50.84
CA CYS A 32 -14.80 -2.84 -50.11
C CYS A 32 -13.59 -2.68 -51.03
N TYR A 33 -12.45 -2.35 -50.44
CA TYR A 33 -11.14 -2.37 -51.07
C TYR A 33 -10.10 -2.87 -50.07
N LYS A 34 -8.93 -3.31 -50.56
CA LYS A 34 -7.83 -3.75 -49.71
C LYS A 34 -6.97 -2.58 -49.22
N ILE A 35 -6.47 -2.71 -48.01
CA ILE A 35 -5.57 -1.75 -47.38
C ILE A 35 -4.25 -2.43 -46.98
N GLU A 36 -3.16 -1.68 -47.03
CA GLU A 36 -1.85 -2.11 -46.56
C GLU A 36 -1.32 -1.17 -45.46
N TRP A 37 -0.52 -1.75 -44.56
CA TRP A 37 0.15 -1.02 -43.50
C TRP A 37 1.50 -0.50 -44.00
N GLY A 38 1.71 0.81 -43.90
CA GLY A 38 3.01 1.41 -44.11
C GLY A 38 3.93 1.29 -42.90
N GLU A 39 5.18 1.71 -43.08
CA GLU A 39 6.16 1.76 -42.00
C GLU A 39 5.69 2.65 -40.84
N PRO A 40 5.93 2.25 -39.58
CA PRO A 40 5.59 3.07 -38.41
C PRO A 40 6.24 4.45 -38.50
N ASP A 41 5.44 5.50 -38.36
CA ASP A 41 5.95 6.86 -38.30
C ASP A 41 6.91 7.02 -37.10
N PRO A 42 8.14 7.53 -37.29
CA PRO A 42 9.16 7.58 -36.23
C PRO A 42 8.81 8.47 -35.03
N GLN A 43 7.89 9.44 -35.18
CA GLN A 43 7.47 10.34 -34.11
C GLN A 43 6.25 9.83 -33.36
N THR A 44 5.34 9.13 -34.04
CA THR A 44 4.05 8.73 -33.48
C THR A 44 3.94 7.22 -33.24
N GLY A 45 4.83 6.42 -33.82
CA GLY A 45 4.83 4.96 -33.77
C GLY A 45 3.67 4.29 -34.51
N ARG A 46 2.82 5.07 -35.19
CA ARG A 46 1.65 4.56 -35.91
C ARG A 46 2.01 4.23 -37.36
N SER A 47 1.61 3.04 -37.81
CA SER A 47 1.68 2.67 -39.22
C SER A 47 0.52 3.32 -40.00
N PRO A 48 0.77 4.10 -41.06
CA PRO A 48 -0.28 4.65 -41.91
C PRO A 48 -0.95 3.53 -42.71
N LEU A 49 -2.24 3.71 -43.02
CA LEU A 49 -3.01 2.80 -43.88
C LEU A 49 -3.16 3.41 -45.27
N SER A 50 -2.80 2.64 -46.30
CA SER A 50 -2.94 3.05 -47.70
C SER A 50 -3.91 2.12 -48.43
N LYS A 51 -4.71 2.68 -49.33
CA LYS A 51 -5.55 1.90 -50.25
C LYS A 51 -4.66 1.23 -51.28
N ILE A 52 -4.83 -0.08 -51.46
CA ILE A 52 -4.29 -0.78 -52.62
C ILE A 52 -5.19 -0.45 -53.81
N GLU A 53 -4.64 0.17 -54.84
CA GLU A 53 -5.42 0.50 -56.04
C GLU A 53 -5.87 -0.77 -56.79
N ASP A 54 -7.00 -0.69 -57.48
CA ASP A 54 -7.63 -1.78 -58.23
C ASP A 54 -7.94 -3.04 -57.40
N SER A 55 -8.17 -2.88 -56.09
CA SER A 55 -8.46 -3.97 -55.13
C SER A 55 -9.92 -4.02 -54.69
N GLU A 56 -10.82 -3.38 -55.43
CA GLU A 56 -12.23 -3.29 -55.09
C GLU A 56 -12.96 -4.63 -55.22
N TYR A 57 -13.74 -4.98 -54.21
CA TYR A 57 -14.57 -6.17 -54.21
C TYR A 57 -15.84 -5.98 -53.37
N LYS A 58 -16.80 -6.92 -53.49
CA LYS A 58 -18.06 -6.87 -52.75
C LYS A 58 -18.20 -8.04 -51.78
N ILE A 59 -18.78 -7.77 -50.63
CA ILE A 59 -19.21 -8.79 -49.66
C ILE A 59 -20.73 -8.65 -49.50
N GLU A 60 -21.50 -9.63 -49.98
CA GLU A 60 -22.95 -9.68 -49.80
C GLU A 60 -23.31 -10.25 -48.44
N VAL A 61 -24.17 -9.55 -47.70
CA VAL A 61 -24.60 -9.89 -46.35
C VAL A 61 -26.10 -9.67 -46.19
N ASP A 62 -26.71 -10.44 -45.29
CA ASP A 62 -28.15 -10.28 -44.99
C ASP A 62 -28.39 -9.18 -43.94
N ASN A 63 -27.45 -8.96 -43.02
CA ASN A 63 -27.53 -7.96 -41.96
C ASN A 63 -26.19 -7.25 -41.77
N ILE A 64 -26.23 -5.98 -41.36
CA ILE A 64 -25.05 -5.19 -40.98
C ILE A 64 -25.24 -4.73 -39.55
N VAL A 65 -24.31 -5.12 -38.68
CA VAL A 65 -24.21 -4.61 -37.31
C VAL A 65 -23.05 -3.63 -37.28
N ILE A 66 -23.34 -2.34 -37.05
CA ILE A 66 -22.33 -1.30 -36.98
C ILE A 66 -21.82 -1.23 -35.54
N ALA A 67 -20.55 -1.55 -35.33
CA ALA A 67 -19.86 -1.27 -34.08
C ALA A 67 -19.48 0.22 -34.04
N ILE A 68 -20.28 1.03 -33.35
CA ILE A 68 -20.03 2.46 -33.20
C ILE A 68 -18.96 2.67 -32.14
N GLY A 69 -17.85 3.31 -32.51
CA GLY A 69 -16.86 3.83 -31.57
C GLY A 69 -17.37 5.10 -30.87
N GLN A 70 -16.87 5.37 -29.68
CA GLN A 70 -17.16 6.61 -28.96
C GLN A 70 -16.16 7.70 -29.37
N GLY A 71 -16.63 8.94 -29.49
CA GLY A 71 -15.82 10.11 -29.79
C GLY A 71 -16.29 11.30 -28.98
N LEU A 72 -15.44 12.30 -28.84
CA LEU A 72 -15.75 13.50 -28.10
C LEU A 72 -16.74 14.39 -28.88
N ASP A 73 -17.90 14.64 -28.29
CA ASP A 73 -18.81 15.69 -28.77
C ASP A 73 -18.39 17.05 -28.18
N LEU A 74 -17.85 17.90 -29.04
CA LEU A 74 -17.33 19.21 -28.65
C LEU A 74 -18.40 20.29 -28.60
N GLU A 75 -19.57 20.10 -29.21
CA GLU A 75 -20.58 21.15 -29.34
C GLU A 75 -21.07 21.70 -27.98
N PRO A 76 -21.44 20.85 -27.00
CA PRO A 76 -21.90 21.33 -25.70
C PRO A 76 -20.79 22.04 -24.92
N ILE A 77 -19.56 21.54 -25.04
CA ILE A 77 -18.39 22.04 -24.30
C ILE A 77 -17.96 23.41 -24.85
N ASN A 78 -17.91 23.53 -26.17
CA ASN A 78 -17.65 24.78 -26.87
C ASN A 78 -18.70 25.84 -26.55
N THR A 79 -19.98 25.45 -26.50
CA THR A 79 -21.07 26.35 -26.11
C THR A 79 -20.91 26.83 -24.67
N ALA A 80 -20.64 25.92 -23.72
CA ALA A 80 -20.48 26.25 -22.30
C ALA A 80 -19.25 27.13 -22.02
N THR A 81 -18.21 27.05 -22.85
CA THR A 81 -16.95 27.78 -22.68
C THR A 81 -16.79 28.96 -23.62
N GLY A 82 -17.82 29.29 -24.42
CA GLY A 82 -17.75 30.38 -25.40
C GLY A 82 -16.63 30.20 -26.44
N ASN A 83 -16.35 28.96 -26.84
CA ASN A 83 -15.26 28.58 -27.76
C ASN A 83 -13.85 28.97 -27.27
N GLN A 84 -13.63 29.10 -25.95
CA GLN A 84 -12.34 29.51 -25.41
C GLN A 84 -11.38 28.34 -25.10
N LEU A 85 -11.87 27.10 -25.12
CA LEU A 85 -11.03 25.94 -24.88
C LEU A 85 -10.05 25.70 -26.02
N LYS A 86 -8.79 25.50 -25.65
CA LYS A 86 -7.76 25.07 -26.59
C LYS A 86 -7.90 23.58 -26.84
N ILE A 87 -8.14 23.20 -28.09
CA ILE A 87 -8.29 21.81 -28.52
C ILE A 87 -7.21 21.48 -29.55
N GLU A 88 -6.49 20.38 -29.32
CA GLU A 88 -5.46 19.89 -30.24
C GLU A 88 -5.72 18.42 -30.56
N ARG A 89 -5.86 18.07 -31.85
CA ARG A 89 -6.08 16.68 -32.29
C ARG A 89 -7.26 15.99 -31.57
N GLY A 90 -8.35 16.73 -31.32
CA GLY A 90 -9.56 16.20 -30.70
C GLY A 90 -9.52 16.08 -29.17
N LYS A 91 -8.48 16.60 -28.50
CA LYS A 91 -8.36 16.60 -27.04
C LYS A 91 -8.34 18.01 -26.47
N ILE A 92 -8.87 18.20 -25.27
CA ILE A 92 -8.73 19.46 -24.53
C ILE A 92 -7.29 19.57 -24.03
N VAL A 93 -6.64 20.69 -24.32
CA VAL A 93 -5.29 20.98 -23.81
C VAL A 93 -5.41 21.46 -22.37
N VAL A 94 -4.70 20.77 -21.48
CA VAL A 94 -4.60 21.10 -20.05
C VAL A 94 -3.15 21.23 -19.63
N ASP A 95 -2.91 21.92 -18.52
CA ASP A 95 -1.65 21.84 -17.80
C ASP A 95 -1.44 20.41 -17.28
N GLU A 96 -0.23 19.88 -17.47
CA GLU A 96 0.06 18.48 -17.17
C GLU A 96 0.10 18.17 -15.67
N LEU A 97 0.33 19.18 -14.82
CA LEU A 97 0.40 19.03 -13.37
C LEU A 97 -0.93 19.40 -12.71
N THR A 98 -1.55 20.49 -13.15
CA THR A 98 -2.76 21.04 -12.52
C THR A 98 -4.04 20.61 -13.20
N TYR A 99 -4.00 20.07 -14.42
CA TYR A 99 -5.19 19.72 -15.20
C TYR A 99 -6.10 20.92 -15.52
N GLU A 100 -5.62 22.13 -15.27
CA GLU A 100 -6.32 23.36 -15.61
C GLU A 100 -6.27 23.56 -17.13
N THR A 101 -7.40 23.92 -17.71
CA THR A 101 -7.50 24.27 -19.13
C THR A 101 -6.92 25.67 -19.37
N GLY A 102 -7.02 26.17 -20.61
CA GLY A 102 -6.72 27.58 -20.91
C GLY A 102 -7.67 28.59 -20.25
N ILE A 103 -8.73 28.13 -19.56
CA ILE A 103 -9.72 28.97 -18.88
C ILE A 103 -9.50 28.82 -17.36
N PRO A 104 -9.20 29.91 -16.64
CA PRO A 104 -9.00 29.87 -15.20
C PRO A 104 -10.18 29.26 -14.45
N GLY A 105 -9.90 28.30 -13.57
CA GLY A 105 -10.93 27.61 -12.78
C GLY A 105 -11.72 26.52 -13.53
N VAL A 106 -11.36 26.21 -14.78
CA VAL A 106 -11.93 25.10 -15.55
C VAL A 106 -10.88 24.02 -15.73
N PHE A 107 -11.20 22.80 -15.31
CA PHE A 107 -10.29 21.65 -15.28
C PHE A 107 -10.85 20.50 -16.11
N ALA A 108 -9.99 19.69 -16.72
CA ALA A 108 -10.40 18.53 -17.51
C ALA A 108 -9.48 17.33 -17.28
N GLY A 109 -10.04 16.12 -17.29
CA GLY A 109 -9.32 14.86 -17.05
C GLY A 109 -10.04 13.67 -17.69
N GLY A 110 -9.34 12.55 -17.83
CA GLY A 110 -9.86 11.35 -18.50
C GLY A 110 -9.73 11.39 -20.02
N ASP A 111 -10.51 10.57 -20.73
CA ASP A 111 -10.33 10.35 -22.17
C ASP A 111 -10.35 11.65 -23.00
N ILE A 112 -11.05 12.69 -22.53
CA ILE A 112 -11.18 13.99 -23.19
C ILE A 112 -9.88 14.77 -23.36
N ILE A 113 -8.84 14.47 -22.57
CA ILE A 113 -7.53 15.12 -22.63
C ILE A 113 -6.45 14.26 -23.33
N TYR A 114 -6.81 13.07 -23.82
CA TYR A 114 -5.91 12.15 -24.52
C TYR A 114 -6.34 11.85 -25.95
N SER A 115 -5.41 11.32 -26.75
CA SER A 115 -5.62 10.95 -28.16
C SER A 115 -5.83 9.44 -28.38
N SER A 116 -5.96 8.68 -27.29
CA SER A 116 -6.19 7.24 -27.26
C SER A 116 -7.09 6.91 -26.07
N LEU A 117 -7.87 5.84 -26.19
CA LEU A 117 -8.62 5.29 -25.05
C LEU A 117 -7.66 5.02 -23.91
N MET A 118 -7.89 5.66 -22.77
CA MET A 118 -7.14 5.38 -21.56
C MET A 118 -7.81 4.24 -20.81
N CYS A 119 -7.07 3.60 -19.90
CA CYS A 119 -7.72 2.66 -19.00
C CYS A 119 -8.48 3.45 -17.91
N ALA A 120 -9.50 2.84 -17.31
CA ALA A 120 -10.30 3.48 -16.28
C ALA A 120 -9.45 4.01 -15.10
N VAL A 121 -8.30 3.37 -14.82
CA VAL A 121 -7.39 3.77 -13.75
C VAL A 121 -6.78 5.16 -14.04
N ASP A 122 -6.36 5.42 -15.28
CA ASP A 122 -5.79 6.71 -15.66
C ASP A 122 -6.83 7.82 -15.55
N ALA A 123 -8.07 7.56 -16.00
CA ALA A 123 -9.16 8.52 -15.91
C ALA A 123 -9.53 8.86 -14.44
N ILE A 124 -9.49 7.88 -13.54
CA ILE A 124 -9.69 8.09 -12.10
C ILE A 124 -8.53 8.91 -11.52
N GLY A 125 -7.29 8.61 -11.92
CA GLY A 125 -6.09 9.36 -11.53
C GLY A 125 -6.18 10.83 -11.92
N ASP A 126 -6.56 11.10 -13.16
CA ASP A 126 -6.79 12.46 -13.65
C ASP A 126 -7.90 13.18 -12.88
N GLY A 127 -9.01 12.48 -12.58
CA GLY A 127 -10.10 13.04 -11.79
C GLY A 127 -9.65 13.46 -10.39
N ARG A 128 -8.78 12.66 -9.77
CA ARG A 128 -8.17 12.98 -8.46
C ARG A 128 -7.27 14.21 -8.55
N GLU A 129 -6.40 14.28 -9.55
CA GLU A 129 -5.49 15.42 -9.73
C GLU A 129 -6.21 16.72 -10.07
N ALA A 130 -7.25 16.65 -10.90
CA ALA A 130 -8.13 17.78 -11.18
C ALA A 130 -8.88 18.23 -9.92
N ALA A 131 -9.37 17.30 -9.09
CA ALA A 131 -10.05 17.62 -7.83
C ALA A 131 -9.13 18.36 -6.84
N TYR A 132 -7.85 17.96 -6.73
CA TYR A 132 -6.87 18.70 -5.93
C TYR A 132 -6.67 20.13 -6.42
N SER A 133 -6.64 20.34 -7.74
CA SER A 133 -6.53 21.68 -8.31
C SER A 133 -7.78 22.52 -8.08
N ILE A 134 -8.97 21.92 -8.22
CA ILE A 134 -10.25 22.58 -7.95
C ILE A 134 -10.30 23.06 -6.49
N ASP A 135 -9.93 22.21 -5.53
CA ASP A 135 -9.89 22.58 -4.10
C ASP A 135 -8.92 23.73 -3.84
N ARG A 136 -7.70 23.67 -4.39
CA ARG A 136 -6.70 24.74 -4.25
C ARG A 136 -7.16 26.04 -4.90
N TYR A 137 -7.79 25.97 -6.07
CA TYR A 137 -8.35 27.14 -6.76
C TYR A 137 -9.39 27.86 -5.89
N PHE A 138 -10.33 27.12 -5.29
CA PHE A 138 -11.34 27.70 -4.40
C PHE A 138 -10.76 28.29 -3.12
N ARG A 139 -9.63 27.76 -2.63
CA ARG A 139 -8.92 28.28 -1.46
C ARG A 139 -7.99 29.46 -1.77
N GLY A 140 -7.82 29.81 -3.05
CA GLY A 140 -6.83 30.79 -3.48
C GLY A 140 -5.38 30.35 -3.24
N ALA A 141 -5.15 29.03 -3.13
CA ALA A 141 -3.83 28.44 -2.94
C ALA A 141 -3.13 28.24 -4.30
N ASP A 142 -1.80 28.22 -4.28
CA ASP A 142 -1.01 27.96 -5.49
C ASP A 142 -1.28 26.53 -6.03
N LEU A 143 -1.63 26.42 -7.31
CA LEU A 143 -2.01 25.15 -7.92
C LEU A 143 -0.84 24.17 -8.10
N ARG A 144 0.40 24.65 -8.08
CA ARG A 144 1.63 23.91 -8.37
C ARG A 144 2.48 23.61 -7.13
N GLU A 145 2.38 24.42 -6.08
CA GLU A 145 3.24 24.32 -4.90
C GLU A 145 3.24 22.90 -4.30
N GLY A 146 4.43 22.29 -4.23
CA GLY A 146 4.64 20.95 -3.67
C GLY A 146 4.10 19.79 -4.51
N ARG A 147 3.64 20.01 -5.75
CA ARG A 147 3.14 18.94 -6.62
C ARG A 147 4.22 18.49 -7.60
N ILE A 148 4.42 17.18 -7.69
CA ILE A 148 5.34 16.54 -8.65
C ILE A 148 4.54 15.47 -9.40
N ARG A 149 4.61 15.47 -10.73
CA ARG A 149 4.04 14.41 -11.57
C ARG A 149 5.16 13.62 -12.22
N GLU A 150 5.53 12.49 -11.61
CA GLU A 150 6.48 11.56 -12.21
C GLU A 150 5.77 10.65 -13.21
N ARG A 151 5.88 10.99 -14.51
CA ARG A 151 5.33 10.14 -15.59
C ARG A 151 6.16 8.89 -15.87
N ASN A 152 7.41 8.89 -15.42
CA ASN A 152 8.37 7.82 -15.67
C ASN A 152 8.73 7.15 -14.36
N LEU A 153 7.78 6.43 -13.76
CA LEU A 153 8.10 5.48 -12.71
C LEU A 153 9.02 4.42 -13.33
N LYS A 154 10.31 4.55 -13.05
CA LYS A 154 11.32 3.61 -13.53
C LYS A 154 11.07 2.31 -12.78
N ARG A 155 10.40 1.36 -13.43
CA ARG A 155 10.19 0.03 -12.85
C ARG A 155 11.53 -0.49 -12.35
N SER A 156 11.57 -0.93 -11.09
CA SER A 156 12.78 -1.49 -10.50
C SER A 156 13.35 -2.55 -11.43
N PRO A 157 14.64 -2.47 -11.79
CA PRO A 157 15.24 -3.43 -12.69
C PRO A 157 15.21 -4.81 -12.02
N ILE A 158 14.44 -5.73 -12.60
CA ILE A 158 14.40 -7.10 -12.13
C ILE A 158 15.76 -7.74 -12.42
N PRO A 159 16.44 -8.37 -11.45
CA PRO A 159 17.75 -8.99 -11.67
C PRO A 159 17.69 -10.07 -12.76
N LYS A 160 18.12 -9.74 -13.99
CA LYS A 160 18.00 -10.61 -15.17
C LYS A 160 18.60 -12.01 -14.99
N LYS A 161 19.54 -12.19 -14.07
CA LYS A 161 20.19 -13.48 -13.77
C LYS A 161 19.35 -14.42 -12.91
N GLN A 162 18.29 -13.92 -12.28
CA GLN A 162 17.40 -14.68 -11.38
C GLN A 162 16.03 -14.93 -12.00
N ILE A 163 15.88 -14.62 -13.30
CA ILE A 163 14.61 -14.77 -14.03
C ILE A 163 14.73 -15.97 -14.95
N GLU A 164 13.86 -16.96 -14.75
CA GLU A 164 13.55 -17.94 -15.79
C GLU A 164 12.47 -17.35 -16.71
N ASN A 165 12.82 -17.15 -17.97
CA ASN A 165 11.86 -16.72 -18.99
C ASN A 165 11.02 -17.90 -19.45
N ASN A 166 9.95 -18.17 -18.73
CA ASN A 166 8.93 -19.13 -19.13
C ASN A 166 7.76 -18.40 -19.82
N ASN A 167 7.19 -19.02 -20.84
CA ASN A 167 5.96 -18.51 -21.46
C ASN A 167 4.82 -18.61 -20.45
N ARG A 168 3.90 -17.65 -20.50
CA ARG A 168 2.65 -17.71 -19.73
C ARG A 168 1.88 -18.97 -20.15
N VAL A 169 1.35 -19.69 -19.17
CA VAL A 169 0.39 -20.78 -19.44
C VAL A 169 -0.92 -20.18 -19.94
N ASP A 170 -1.34 -20.59 -21.14
CA ASP A 170 -2.62 -20.19 -21.71
C ASP A 170 -3.78 -20.69 -20.84
N MET A 171 -4.82 -19.86 -20.70
CA MET A 171 -6.02 -20.21 -19.94
C MET A 171 -6.73 -21.36 -20.65
N THR A 172 -7.15 -22.39 -19.89
CA THR A 172 -7.91 -23.48 -20.49
C THR A 172 -9.35 -23.02 -20.68
N PHE A 173 -9.85 -23.13 -21.90
CA PHE A 173 -11.25 -22.81 -22.21
C PHE A 173 -12.03 -24.07 -22.57
N MET A 174 -13.33 -24.06 -22.28
CA MET A 174 -14.25 -25.07 -22.79
C MET A 174 -14.18 -25.13 -24.33
N PRO A 175 -14.28 -26.32 -24.96
CA PRO A 175 -14.36 -26.42 -26.42
C PRO A 175 -15.55 -25.62 -26.98
N GLY A 176 -15.33 -24.90 -28.09
CA GLY A 176 -16.31 -23.96 -28.64
C GLY A 176 -17.69 -24.56 -28.95
N GLU A 177 -17.76 -25.84 -29.35
CA GLU A 177 -19.02 -26.54 -29.63
C GLU A 177 -19.90 -26.71 -28.38
N GLN A 178 -19.29 -26.89 -27.21
CA GLN A 178 -20.00 -27.11 -25.95
C GLN A 178 -20.57 -25.81 -25.38
N ARG A 179 -19.84 -24.69 -25.58
CA ARG A 179 -20.25 -23.33 -25.12
C ARG A 179 -21.61 -22.88 -25.67
N LEU A 180 -22.05 -23.42 -26.81
CA LEU A 180 -23.34 -23.07 -27.43
C LEU A 180 -24.54 -23.75 -26.77
N SER A 181 -24.29 -24.79 -25.97
CA SER A 181 -25.31 -25.67 -25.42
C SER A 181 -25.55 -25.48 -23.92
N CYS A 182 -24.75 -24.65 -23.24
CA CYS A 182 -24.86 -24.41 -21.81
C CYS A 182 -24.47 -22.98 -21.43
N PHE A 183 -24.75 -22.63 -20.18
CA PHE A 183 -24.33 -21.37 -19.54
C PHE A 183 -23.25 -21.63 -18.48
N ASP A 184 -22.55 -22.74 -18.60
CA ASP A 184 -21.50 -23.12 -17.65
C ASP A 184 -20.24 -22.26 -17.86
N GLU A 185 -19.35 -22.30 -16.88
CA GLU A 185 -18.11 -21.53 -16.90
C GLU A 185 -17.23 -21.90 -18.10
N ILE A 186 -16.90 -20.89 -18.93
CA ILE A 186 -16.15 -21.08 -20.18
C ILE A 186 -14.63 -21.04 -19.92
N GLU A 187 -14.20 -20.23 -18.95
CA GLU A 187 -12.82 -20.18 -18.46
C GLU A 187 -12.65 -21.26 -17.38
N LEU A 188 -12.10 -22.41 -17.76
CA LEU A 188 -11.99 -23.56 -16.86
C LEU A 188 -10.90 -23.41 -15.79
N GLY A 189 -10.21 -22.27 -15.79
CA GLY A 189 -9.11 -21.98 -14.89
C GLY A 189 -7.86 -22.78 -15.21
N TYR A 190 -6.92 -22.73 -14.25
CA TYR A 190 -5.71 -23.54 -14.27
C TYR A 190 -5.93 -24.83 -13.48
N SER A 191 -5.39 -25.94 -13.97
CA SER A 191 -5.15 -27.09 -13.10
C SER A 191 -4.21 -26.69 -11.96
N GLU A 192 -4.25 -27.41 -10.84
CA GLU A 192 -3.36 -27.17 -9.69
C GLU A 192 -1.89 -27.05 -10.12
N LYS A 193 -1.45 -27.94 -11.02
CA LYS A 193 -0.09 -27.90 -11.57
C LYS A 193 0.19 -26.61 -12.34
N GLN A 194 -0.70 -26.19 -13.23
CA GLN A 194 -0.56 -24.94 -14.00
C GLN A 194 -0.60 -23.70 -13.09
N ALA A 195 -1.44 -23.73 -12.05
CA ALA A 195 -1.51 -22.66 -11.07
C ALA A 195 -0.20 -22.53 -10.27
N VAL A 196 0.39 -23.67 -9.86
CA VAL A 196 1.71 -23.72 -9.20
C VAL A 196 2.81 -23.23 -10.16
N GLU A 197 2.78 -23.63 -11.43
CA GLU A 197 3.74 -23.16 -12.44
C GLU A 197 3.65 -21.65 -12.68
N GLU A 198 2.44 -21.09 -12.82
CA GLU A 198 2.25 -19.63 -12.97
C GLU A 198 2.61 -18.87 -11.69
N ALA A 199 2.33 -19.42 -10.50
CA ALA A 199 2.74 -18.82 -9.23
C ALA A 199 4.27 -18.78 -9.10
N ASN A 200 4.98 -19.82 -9.55
CA ASN A 200 6.44 -19.86 -9.57
C ASN A 200 7.06 -18.98 -10.67
N ARG A 201 6.30 -18.67 -11.74
CA ARG A 201 6.70 -17.69 -12.77
C ARG A 201 6.64 -16.25 -12.24
N CYS A 202 5.97 -16.01 -11.11
CA CYS A 202 5.85 -14.69 -10.51
C CYS A 202 7.25 -14.10 -10.28
N LEU A 203 7.57 -13.06 -11.05
CA LEU A 203 8.80 -12.30 -10.89
C LEU A 203 8.72 -11.64 -9.53
N ASN A 204 9.47 -12.18 -8.58
CA ASN A 204 9.56 -11.76 -7.18
C ASN A 204 9.42 -10.24 -7.01
N CYS A 205 8.18 -9.75 -6.86
CA CYS A 205 7.89 -8.33 -6.61
C CYS A 205 8.28 -7.91 -5.19
N ASN A 206 8.76 -8.87 -4.40
CA ASN A 206 9.22 -8.71 -3.04
C ASN A 206 10.43 -7.77 -2.92
N CYS A 207 11.14 -7.46 -4.02
CA CYS A 207 12.25 -6.50 -3.98
C CYS A 207 11.81 -5.04 -3.70
N CYS A 208 10.53 -4.69 -3.91
CA CYS A 208 10.03 -3.35 -3.59
C CYS A 208 9.13 -3.30 -2.34
N CYS A 209 8.50 -4.40 -1.94
CA CYS A 209 7.54 -4.40 -0.83
C CYS A 209 8.11 -4.90 0.50
N SER A 210 9.31 -5.48 0.50
CA SER A 210 9.96 -6.01 1.71
C SER A 210 11.42 -5.61 1.71
N TYR A 211 11.75 -4.68 2.60
CA TYR A 211 13.14 -4.38 2.92
C TYR A 211 13.80 -5.65 3.52
N ASP A 212 14.90 -6.08 2.90
CA ASP A 212 15.98 -6.97 3.38
C ASP A 212 15.66 -8.36 3.98
N GLN A 213 15.44 -9.39 3.15
CA GLN A 213 15.95 -10.75 3.48
C GLN A 213 16.39 -11.48 2.20
N ILE A 214 17.69 -11.71 2.04
CA ILE A 214 18.24 -12.58 1.00
C ILE A 214 18.23 -14.01 1.57
N LEU A 215 17.87 -15.01 0.75
CA LEU A 215 17.81 -16.43 1.16
C LEU A 215 19.09 -16.96 1.83
N GLU A 216 20.21 -16.30 1.56
CA GLU A 216 21.54 -16.57 2.12
C GLU A 216 21.66 -16.24 3.62
N ASP A 217 20.72 -15.48 4.20
CA ASP A 217 20.70 -15.12 5.63
C ASP A 217 19.93 -16.14 6.51
N PHE A 218 19.46 -17.24 5.93
CA PHE A 218 18.75 -18.31 6.63
C PHE A 218 19.58 -19.58 6.72
N ASN A 219 19.58 -20.20 7.90
CA ASN A 219 20.07 -21.56 8.06
C ASN A 219 18.89 -22.53 8.07
N THR A 220 19.02 -23.67 7.41
CA THR A 220 18.12 -24.81 7.58
C THR A 220 18.58 -25.64 8.77
N ASP A 221 17.68 -25.90 9.71
CA ASP A 221 17.90 -26.96 10.71
C ASP A 221 17.28 -28.30 10.26
N ASP A 222 17.55 -29.35 11.02
CA ASP A 222 17.10 -30.73 10.74
C ASP A 222 15.56 -30.88 10.77
N SER A 223 14.82 -29.83 11.18
CA SER A 223 13.36 -29.82 11.16
C SER A 223 12.77 -29.37 9.82
N GLY A 224 13.61 -28.92 8.88
CA GLY A 224 13.19 -28.37 7.59
C GLY A 224 12.55 -26.98 7.70
N VAL A 225 12.65 -26.34 8.87
CA VAL A 225 12.21 -24.96 9.09
C VAL A 225 13.40 -24.02 8.86
N MET A 226 13.19 -22.98 8.07
CA MET A 226 14.19 -21.93 7.85
C MET A 226 14.33 -21.10 9.12
N VAL A 227 15.47 -21.21 9.81
CA VAL A 227 15.78 -20.45 11.01
C VAL A 227 16.42 -19.13 10.59
N SER A 228 15.71 -18.02 10.82
CA SER A 228 16.25 -16.68 10.65
C SER A 228 17.17 -16.36 11.83
N ASN A 229 18.41 -15.94 11.55
CA ASN A 229 19.32 -15.40 12.56
C ASN A 229 18.88 -13.96 12.93
N TYR A 230 17.76 -13.80 13.61
CA TYR A 230 17.24 -12.49 14.03
C TYR A 230 18.25 -11.68 14.87
N SER A 231 19.22 -12.34 15.50
CA SER A 231 20.29 -11.72 16.30
C SER A 231 21.54 -11.34 15.52
N ASP A 232 21.70 -11.79 14.28
CA ASP A 232 22.83 -11.44 13.41
C ASP A 232 22.35 -10.59 12.23
N GLN A 233 21.54 -9.56 12.54
CA GLN A 233 21.46 -8.42 11.66
C GLN A 233 22.85 -7.79 11.65
N ARG A 234 23.66 -8.12 10.63
CA ARG A 234 24.81 -7.30 10.25
C ARG A 234 24.23 -5.92 9.98
N ASN A 235 24.18 -5.09 11.02
CA ASN A 235 23.61 -3.76 11.02
C ASN A 235 24.06 -3.07 9.74
N LEU A 236 23.15 -2.91 8.79
CA LEU A 236 23.28 -1.81 7.85
C LEU A 236 23.31 -0.59 8.75
N SER A 237 24.50 0.00 8.89
CA SER A 237 24.72 1.18 9.71
C SER A 237 23.90 2.33 9.13
N SER A 238 22.63 2.41 9.52
CA SER A 238 21.72 3.49 9.19
C SER A 238 21.80 4.54 10.29
N GLN A 239 21.54 5.80 9.92
CA GLN A 239 21.73 6.92 10.82
C GLN A 239 20.73 6.89 11.98
N ASN A 240 19.54 6.32 11.74
CA ASN A 240 18.51 6.06 12.73
C ASN A 240 18.24 4.55 12.86
N ALA A 241 19.31 3.75 12.99
CA ALA A 241 19.16 2.31 13.24
C ALA A 241 18.38 2.09 14.54
N ILE A 242 17.32 1.29 14.45
CA ILE A 242 16.48 0.97 15.61
C ILE A 242 17.09 -0.22 16.32
N ASP A 243 17.56 0.00 17.54
CA ASP A 243 17.85 -1.10 18.45
C ASP A 243 16.57 -1.49 19.21
N TYR A 244 15.89 -2.52 18.70
CA TYR A 244 14.68 -3.05 19.34
C TYR A 244 14.95 -3.69 20.71
N GLN A 245 16.21 -3.97 21.08
CA GLN A 245 16.53 -4.49 22.40
C GLN A 245 16.43 -3.41 23.49
N ASN A 246 16.50 -2.13 23.13
CA ASN A 246 16.36 -1.03 24.08
C ASN A 246 14.99 -1.01 24.76
N ILE A 247 13.95 -1.41 24.03
CA ILE A 247 12.57 -1.48 24.53
C ILE A 247 12.45 -2.48 25.70
N PRO A 248 12.75 -3.80 25.53
CA PRO A 248 12.68 -4.76 26.62
C PRO A 248 13.71 -4.49 27.72
N LYS A 249 14.94 -4.04 27.41
CA LYS A 249 15.94 -3.66 28.42
C LYS A 249 15.42 -2.55 29.33
N SER A 250 14.84 -1.49 28.74
CA SER A 250 14.27 -0.37 29.50
C SER A 250 13.07 -0.82 30.34
N THR A 251 12.17 -1.64 29.78
CA THR A 251 11.04 -2.17 30.57
C THR A 251 11.52 -2.99 31.76
N ILE A 252 12.45 -3.93 31.55
CA ILE A 252 12.99 -4.73 32.65
C ILE A 252 13.67 -3.83 33.69
N GLY A 253 14.46 -2.86 33.25
CA GLY A 253 15.13 -1.91 34.15
C GLY A 253 14.15 -1.09 34.98
N ILE A 254 13.13 -0.49 34.35
CA ILE A 254 12.09 0.32 35.02
C ILE A 254 11.31 -0.52 36.03
N LEU A 255 10.94 -1.76 35.67
CA LEU A 255 10.22 -2.68 36.56
C LEU A 255 11.10 -3.12 37.74
N ASN A 256 12.37 -3.49 37.49
CA ASN A 256 13.30 -3.92 38.54
C ASN A 256 13.59 -2.81 39.56
N GLN A 257 13.66 -1.55 39.13
CA GLN A 257 13.82 -0.39 40.02
C GLN A 257 12.60 -0.18 40.94
N ASN A 258 11.48 -0.82 40.64
CA ASN A 258 10.26 -0.81 41.44
C ASN A 258 9.98 -2.17 42.09
N ASP A 259 11.01 -2.99 42.29
CA ASP A 259 10.94 -4.34 42.87
C ASP A 259 9.99 -5.31 42.14
N VAL A 260 9.57 -4.97 40.92
CA VAL A 260 8.82 -5.86 40.05
C VAL A 260 9.82 -6.70 39.26
N LYS A 261 9.82 -8.01 39.48
CA LYS A 261 10.69 -8.96 38.76
C LYS A 261 9.92 -9.56 37.56
N PRO A 262 10.10 -9.03 36.33
CA PRO A 262 9.49 -9.65 35.16
C PRO A 262 10.16 -10.98 34.84
N VAL A 263 9.41 -11.87 34.19
CA VAL A 263 9.92 -13.11 33.62
C VAL A 263 9.93 -12.95 32.11
N VAL A 264 11.04 -13.34 31.47
CA VAL A 264 11.15 -13.46 30.01
C VAL A 264 11.22 -14.94 29.69
N LEU A 265 10.26 -15.47 28.93
CA LEU A 265 10.27 -16.88 28.56
C LEU A 265 11.20 -17.09 27.34
N ALA A 266 12.01 -18.14 27.36
CA ALA A 266 12.99 -18.38 26.28
C ALA A 266 12.35 -18.70 24.92
N ASN A 267 11.09 -19.18 24.93
CA ASN A 267 10.37 -19.64 23.76
C ASN A 267 9.19 -18.73 23.37
N GLU A 268 9.19 -17.46 23.81
CA GLU A 268 8.17 -16.50 23.40
C GLU A 268 8.16 -16.36 21.87
N LYS A 269 6.95 -16.30 21.30
CA LYS A 269 6.77 -16.08 19.87
C LYS A 269 5.96 -14.81 19.66
N CYS A 270 5.95 -14.34 18.41
CA CYS A 270 5.12 -13.22 17.99
C CYS A 270 3.66 -13.41 18.45
N CYS A 271 2.99 -12.30 18.76
CA CYS A 271 1.56 -12.31 19.10
C CYS A 271 0.65 -12.80 17.95
N GLY A 272 1.16 -12.83 16.72
CA GLY A 272 0.40 -13.26 15.54
C GLY A 272 -0.50 -12.17 14.95
N HIS A 273 -0.35 -10.91 15.38
CA HIS A 273 -1.13 -9.78 14.85
C HIS A 273 -1.15 -9.79 13.32
N ASP A 274 0.02 -9.84 12.70
CA ASP A 274 0.13 -9.71 11.25
C ASP A 274 -0.48 -10.90 10.50
N LEU A 275 -0.35 -12.13 11.03
CA LEU A 275 -1.01 -13.32 10.47
C LEU A 275 -2.52 -13.14 10.40
N LEU A 276 -3.13 -12.70 11.52
CA LEU A 276 -4.58 -12.48 11.56
C LEU A 276 -5.02 -11.40 10.57
N TRP A 277 -4.28 -10.30 10.49
CA TRP A 277 -4.65 -9.15 9.67
C TRP A 277 -4.37 -9.35 8.18
N GLN A 278 -3.44 -10.24 7.82
CA GLN A 278 -3.24 -10.71 6.44
C GLN A 278 -4.24 -11.80 6.04
N GLY A 279 -5.03 -12.31 6.98
CA GLY A 279 -6.06 -13.32 6.72
C GLY A 279 -5.63 -14.76 6.94
N ASP A 280 -4.39 -15.02 7.38
CA ASP A 280 -3.91 -16.35 7.79
C ASP A 280 -4.40 -16.70 9.19
N LYS A 281 -5.71 -16.95 9.28
CA LYS A 281 -6.40 -17.31 10.53
C LYS A 281 -5.93 -18.65 11.07
N GLN A 282 -5.57 -19.61 10.20
CA GLN A 282 -5.16 -20.94 10.63
C GLN A 282 -3.82 -20.90 11.36
N SER A 283 -2.83 -20.18 10.82
CA SER A 283 -1.54 -20.01 11.51
C SER A 283 -1.68 -19.16 12.75
N PHE A 284 -2.52 -18.12 12.71
CA PHE A 284 -2.85 -17.31 13.88
C PHE A 284 -3.41 -18.17 15.02
N GLU A 285 -4.38 -19.03 14.76
CA GLU A 285 -4.98 -19.91 15.78
C GLU A 285 -3.95 -20.88 16.37
N LYS A 286 -3.12 -21.51 15.53
CA LYS A 286 -2.03 -22.40 16.00
C LYS A 286 -1.05 -21.65 16.91
N LEU A 287 -0.65 -20.45 16.51
CA LEU A 287 0.27 -19.60 17.27
C LEU A 287 -0.36 -19.11 18.59
N ALA A 288 -1.63 -18.72 18.57
CA ALA A 288 -2.35 -18.30 19.78
C ALA A 288 -2.45 -19.45 20.79
N ASN A 289 -2.79 -20.66 20.35
CA ASN A 289 -2.80 -21.85 21.24
C ASN A 289 -1.41 -22.14 21.82
N TYR A 290 -0.36 -22.06 21.00
CA TYR A 290 1.02 -22.22 21.48
C TYR A 290 1.38 -21.20 22.56
N ASN A 291 1.14 -19.91 22.29
CA ASN A 291 1.47 -18.82 23.20
C ASN A 291 0.67 -18.92 24.51
N VAL A 292 -0.64 -19.18 24.45
CA VAL A 292 -1.47 -19.31 25.66
C VAL A 292 -1.01 -20.49 26.53
N ASN A 293 -0.71 -21.64 25.93
CA ASN A 293 -0.20 -22.80 26.66
C ASN A 293 1.15 -22.50 27.31
N LEU A 294 2.09 -21.89 26.58
CA LEU A 294 3.41 -21.51 27.11
C LEU A 294 3.29 -20.62 28.36
N TYR A 295 2.44 -19.59 28.31
CA TYR A 295 2.28 -18.65 29.42
C TYR A 295 1.51 -19.28 30.59
N LYS A 296 0.52 -20.13 30.30
CA LYS A 296 -0.24 -20.88 31.32
C LYS A 296 0.65 -21.87 32.07
N GLU A 297 1.47 -22.64 31.37
CA GLU A 297 2.41 -23.62 31.95
C GLU A 297 3.48 -22.93 32.80
N ALA A 298 3.92 -21.74 32.40
CA ALA A 298 4.83 -20.91 33.18
C ALA A 298 4.17 -20.24 34.41
N GLY A 299 2.86 -20.41 34.61
CA GLY A 299 2.12 -19.82 35.74
C GLY A 299 1.94 -18.31 35.63
N VAL A 300 2.01 -17.74 34.43
CA VAL A 300 1.87 -16.29 34.23
C VAL A 300 0.45 -15.85 34.54
N LYS A 301 0.31 -14.76 35.31
CA LYS A 301 -0.98 -14.14 35.66
C LYS A 301 -1.17 -12.74 35.13
N THR A 302 -0.07 -12.03 34.89
CA THR A 302 -0.10 -10.67 34.35
C THR A 302 0.85 -10.60 33.17
N ILE A 303 0.39 -10.04 32.06
CA ILE A 303 1.17 -9.84 30.85
C ILE A 303 1.18 -8.34 30.56
N ILE A 304 2.39 -7.80 30.36
CA ILE A 304 2.60 -6.38 30.11
C ILE A 304 3.15 -6.25 28.70
N PHE A 305 2.45 -5.50 27.86
CA PHE A 305 2.85 -5.26 26.47
C PHE A 305 3.36 -3.83 26.29
N ASN A 306 4.52 -3.72 25.64
CA ASN A 306 4.99 -2.45 25.11
C ASN A 306 4.51 -2.19 23.69
N CYS A 307 4.18 -3.24 22.95
CA CYS A 307 3.71 -3.13 21.58
C CYS A 307 2.19 -2.95 21.57
N ALA A 308 1.71 -1.84 21.02
CA ALA A 308 0.29 -1.57 20.79
C ALA A 308 -0.44 -2.75 20.10
N GLU A 309 0.20 -3.42 19.15
CA GLU A 309 -0.39 -4.53 18.40
C GLU A 309 -0.44 -5.83 19.19
N GLY A 310 0.60 -6.12 19.97
CA GLY A 310 0.63 -7.25 20.90
C GLY A 310 -0.42 -7.09 21.99
N TYR A 311 -0.52 -5.89 22.56
CA TYR A 311 -1.56 -5.53 23.52
C TYR A 311 -2.95 -5.79 22.95
N TYR A 312 -3.28 -5.20 21.80
CA TYR A 312 -4.59 -5.35 21.18
C TYR A 312 -4.93 -6.82 20.88
N THR A 313 -3.98 -7.54 20.28
CA THR A 313 -4.15 -8.94 19.90
C THR A 313 -4.46 -9.82 21.11
N TRP A 314 -3.69 -9.70 22.19
CA TRP A 314 -3.94 -10.48 23.40
C TRP A 314 -5.19 -10.02 24.16
N LYS A 315 -5.47 -8.71 24.19
CA LYS A 315 -6.59 -8.16 24.94
C LYS A 315 -7.94 -8.45 24.31
N TYR A 316 -8.02 -8.45 22.97
CA TYR A 316 -9.29 -8.49 22.24
C TYR A 316 -9.42 -9.66 21.27
N GLU A 317 -8.34 -10.11 20.62
CA GLU A 317 -8.43 -11.19 19.62
C GLU A 317 -8.29 -12.58 20.26
N TYR A 318 -7.32 -12.78 21.13
CA TYR A 318 -7.14 -14.08 21.81
C TYR A 318 -8.39 -14.52 22.58
N PRO A 319 -9.09 -13.67 23.36
CA PRO A 319 -10.31 -14.09 24.06
C PRO A 319 -11.40 -14.64 23.15
N LYS A 320 -11.45 -14.23 21.87
CA LYS A 320 -12.41 -14.76 20.90
C LYS A 320 -12.14 -16.24 20.60
N LEU A 321 -10.87 -16.66 20.57
CA LEU A 321 -10.45 -18.05 20.31
C LEU A 321 -10.64 -18.97 21.52
N PHE A 322 -10.49 -18.44 22.73
CA PHE A 322 -10.57 -19.21 23.98
C PHE A 322 -11.89 -19.04 24.73
N LYS A 323 -12.90 -18.44 24.09
CA LYS A 323 -14.21 -18.21 24.72
C LYS A 323 -14.82 -19.53 25.21
N GLY A 324 -15.14 -19.60 26.50
CA GLY A 324 -15.70 -20.80 27.13
C GLY A 324 -14.66 -21.86 27.52
N ARG A 325 -13.36 -21.53 27.46
CA ARG A 325 -12.27 -22.34 27.99
C ARG A 325 -11.64 -21.65 29.19
N ASP A 326 -11.25 -22.43 30.20
CA ASP A 326 -10.52 -21.92 31.38
C ASP A 326 -9.02 -21.71 31.10
N ASP A 327 -8.64 -21.71 29.82
CA ASP A 327 -7.24 -21.64 29.38
C ASP A 327 -6.71 -20.20 29.32
N PHE A 328 -7.59 -19.20 29.32
CA PHE A 328 -7.24 -17.80 29.13
C PHE A 328 -7.63 -16.93 30.33
N ASP A 329 -6.78 -16.94 31.37
CA ASP A 329 -6.93 -16.17 32.61
C ASP A 329 -5.72 -15.27 32.87
N PHE A 330 -5.54 -14.25 32.02
CA PHE A 330 -4.43 -13.30 32.11
C PHE A 330 -4.92 -11.87 32.31
N LYS A 331 -4.27 -11.14 33.24
CA LYS A 331 -4.41 -9.68 33.33
C LYS A 331 -3.49 -9.03 32.31
N ILE A 332 -4.07 -8.37 31.32
CA ILE A 332 -3.33 -7.76 30.21
C ILE A 332 -3.33 -6.25 30.35
N PHE A 333 -2.14 -5.67 30.38
CA PHE A 333 -1.90 -4.22 30.44
C PHE A 333 -1.00 -3.78 29.30
N HIS A 334 -1.27 -2.59 28.76
CA HIS A 334 -0.22 -1.85 28.07
C HIS A 334 0.75 -1.25 29.11
N ILE A 335 2.04 -1.16 28.81
CA ILE A 335 3.06 -0.68 29.75
C ILE A 335 2.74 0.70 30.31
N SER A 336 2.16 1.60 29.50
CA SER A 336 1.76 2.93 29.98
C SER A 336 0.67 2.86 31.05
N GLU A 337 -0.31 1.96 30.90
CA GLU A 337 -1.35 1.76 31.92
C GLU A 337 -0.76 1.14 33.19
N TYR A 338 0.16 0.18 33.02
CA TYR A 338 0.81 -0.49 34.15
C TYR A 338 1.67 0.48 34.96
N ILE A 339 2.45 1.34 34.30
CA ILE A 339 3.25 2.40 34.94
C ILE A 339 2.38 3.29 35.82
N LEU A 340 1.24 3.75 35.30
CA LEU A 340 0.33 4.62 36.05
C LEU A 340 -0.35 3.87 37.20
N LYS A 341 -0.82 2.65 36.95
CA LYS A 341 -1.53 1.83 37.93
C LYS A 341 -0.67 1.49 39.14
N GLU A 342 0.59 1.10 38.90
CA GLU A 342 1.52 0.72 39.97
C GLU A 342 2.39 1.91 40.43
N LYS A 343 2.14 3.12 39.92
CA LYS A 343 2.87 4.35 40.29
C LYS A 343 4.40 4.23 40.12
N ILE A 344 4.80 3.52 39.07
CA ILE A 344 6.19 3.09 38.83
C ILE A 344 7.15 4.30 38.78
N LEU A 345 6.79 5.40 38.11
CA LEU A 345 7.69 6.56 38.01
C LEU A 345 7.67 7.44 39.26
N GLU A 346 6.62 7.41 40.10
CA GLU A 346 6.56 8.21 41.34
C GLU A 346 7.66 7.78 42.33
N ASN A 347 8.07 6.50 42.28
CA ASN A 347 9.09 5.94 43.15
C ASN A 347 10.51 6.05 42.58
N MET A 348 10.67 6.64 41.39
CA MET A 348 11.96 6.71 40.70
C MET A 348 12.58 8.09 40.78
N MET A 349 13.89 8.13 41.02
CA MET A 349 14.66 9.35 40.89
C MET A 349 15.08 9.55 39.44
N ILE A 350 14.43 10.48 38.76
CA ILE A 350 14.82 10.88 37.40
C ILE A 350 15.83 12.03 37.52
N PRO A 351 17.05 11.89 36.97
CA PRO A 351 18.03 12.96 36.93
C PRO A 351 17.45 14.19 36.26
N ASN A 352 17.56 15.36 36.90
CA ASN A 352 17.06 16.59 36.32
C ASN A 352 17.89 16.94 35.07
N GLN A 353 17.22 17.34 34.00
CA GLN A 353 17.84 17.72 32.72
C GLN A 353 17.27 19.05 32.22
N ASP A 354 17.85 19.56 31.14
CA ASP A 354 17.27 20.68 30.40
C ASP A 354 15.86 20.33 29.92
N LYS A 355 15.03 21.38 29.74
CA LYS A 355 13.65 21.21 29.32
C LYS A 355 13.61 20.57 27.93
N LEU A 356 12.96 19.41 27.80
CA LEU A 356 12.81 18.66 26.57
C LEU A 356 11.38 18.80 26.04
N LYS A 357 11.24 19.24 24.79
CA LYS A 357 9.93 19.25 24.12
C LYS A 357 9.72 17.94 23.38
N VAL A 358 8.61 17.28 23.66
CA VAL A 358 8.25 16.01 23.01
C VAL A 358 6.84 16.10 22.45
N THR A 359 6.57 15.38 21.37
CA THR A 359 5.23 15.14 20.85
C THR A 359 4.95 13.64 20.83
N TYR A 360 3.69 13.24 20.68
CA TYR A 360 3.27 11.85 20.77
C TYR A 360 2.47 11.42 19.54
N HIS A 361 2.89 10.31 18.93
CA HIS A 361 2.13 9.62 17.90
C HIS A 361 1.27 8.51 18.53
N ASP A 362 -0.05 8.69 18.45
CA ASP A 362 -1.06 7.70 18.85
C ASP A 362 -1.08 6.49 17.88
N PRO A 363 -0.58 5.30 18.28
CA PRO A 363 -0.66 4.14 17.42
C PRO A 363 -2.10 3.68 17.29
N CYS A 364 -2.53 3.37 16.08
CA CYS A 364 -3.91 3.02 15.78
C CYS A 364 -4.48 1.87 16.64
N ARG A 365 -3.65 0.88 17.04
CA ARG A 365 -4.08 -0.27 17.86
C ARG A 365 -4.25 0.06 19.34
N LEU A 366 -3.49 1.02 19.86
CA LEU A 366 -3.61 1.47 21.24
C LEU A 366 -4.70 2.56 21.37
N GLY A 367 -4.68 3.54 20.47
CA GLY A 367 -5.66 4.62 20.41
C GLY A 367 -7.02 4.12 19.89
N ARG A 368 -7.25 4.20 18.58
CA ARG A 368 -8.57 3.96 17.97
C ARG A 368 -9.20 2.61 18.31
N MET A 369 -8.38 1.56 18.45
CA MET A 369 -8.91 0.21 18.68
C MET A 369 -9.03 -0.21 20.15
N SER A 370 -8.23 0.38 21.04
CA SER A 370 -8.24 0.04 22.48
C SER A 370 -8.73 1.19 23.37
N ASN A 371 -8.98 2.37 22.80
CA ASN A 371 -9.38 3.60 23.47
C ASN A 371 -8.39 4.06 24.57
N ILE A 372 -7.10 3.85 24.35
CA ILE A 372 -6.03 4.27 25.27
C ILE A 372 -5.24 5.41 24.61
N TYR A 373 -5.62 6.64 24.95
CA TYR A 373 -4.97 7.85 24.48
C TYR A 373 -4.19 8.58 25.58
N ASP A 374 -4.77 8.66 26.78
CA ASP A 374 -4.23 9.50 27.83
C ASP A 374 -3.08 8.83 28.59
N ALA A 375 -3.08 7.50 28.74
CA ALA A 375 -2.08 6.81 29.57
C ALA A 375 -0.61 7.11 29.15
N PRO A 376 -0.22 7.05 27.85
CA PRO A 376 1.13 7.42 27.43
C PRO A 376 1.50 8.89 27.75
N ARG A 377 0.53 9.80 27.63
CA ARG A 377 0.71 11.23 27.92
C ARG A 377 0.87 11.49 29.41
N GLU A 378 0.05 10.87 30.24
CA GLU A 378 0.15 11.00 31.69
C GLU A 378 1.48 10.43 32.21
N VAL A 379 1.99 9.34 31.62
CA VAL A 379 3.34 8.83 31.93
C VAL A 379 4.42 9.88 31.60
N LEU A 380 4.36 10.51 30.43
CA LEU A 380 5.32 11.54 30.03
C LEU A 380 5.23 12.79 30.93
N LYS A 381 4.02 13.20 31.35
CA LYS A 381 3.80 14.35 32.27
C LYS A 381 4.37 14.14 33.67
N GLN A 382 4.63 12.90 34.09
CA GLN A 382 5.28 12.62 35.37
C GLN A 382 6.76 13.03 35.39
N ILE A 383 7.36 13.31 34.23
CA ILE A 383 8.76 13.71 34.09
C ILE A 383 8.87 15.23 34.06
N GLN A 384 9.38 15.85 35.12
CA GLN A 384 9.26 17.29 35.36
C GLN A 384 9.82 18.20 34.25
N PHE A 385 10.90 17.79 33.59
CA PHE A 385 11.55 18.57 32.52
C PHE A 385 11.01 18.24 31.12
N VAL A 386 10.04 17.32 30.99
CA VAL A 386 9.42 16.97 29.71
C VAL A 386 8.16 17.82 29.50
N GLU A 387 8.14 18.57 28.40
CA GLU A 387 6.98 19.33 27.93
C GLU A 387 6.36 18.61 26.73
N ILE A 388 5.11 18.16 26.87
CA ILE A 388 4.37 17.56 25.77
C ILE A 388 3.71 18.68 24.94
N VAL A 389 4.02 18.72 23.65
CA VAL A 389 3.35 19.54 22.65
C VAL A 389 2.61 18.63 21.68
N GLU A 390 1.30 18.79 21.55
CA GLU A 390 0.49 17.93 20.67
C GLU A 390 0.64 18.34 19.19
N MET A 391 0.64 17.35 18.31
CA MET A 391 0.40 17.55 16.88
C MET A 391 -1.05 17.98 16.63
N GLU A 392 -1.34 18.59 15.48
CA GLU A 392 -2.70 18.97 15.07
C GLU A 392 -3.63 17.75 15.04
N ASN A 393 -3.18 16.68 14.39
CA ASN A 393 -3.85 15.39 14.29
C ASN A 393 -3.35 14.46 15.40
N ASN A 394 -4.02 14.53 16.56
CA ASN A 394 -3.77 13.70 17.73
C ASN A 394 -5.02 12.91 18.14
N LYS A 395 -4.85 11.93 19.04
CA LYS A 395 -5.93 11.09 19.57
C LYS A 395 -6.71 10.39 18.45
N GLU A 396 -8.02 10.58 18.39
CA GLU A 396 -8.91 9.94 17.41
C GLU A 396 -8.64 10.39 15.97
N ASP A 397 -8.16 11.62 15.80
CA ASP A 397 -7.79 12.22 14.51
C ASP A 397 -6.37 11.87 14.07
N ALA A 398 -5.57 11.20 14.91
CA ALA A 398 -4.18 10.91 14.61
C ALA A 398 -4.02 10.03 13.38
N ASP A 399 -3.37 10.53 12.33
CA ASP A 399 -3.06 9.75 11.13
C ASP A 399 -2.20 8.50 11.40
N CYS A 400 -2.37 7.48 10.55
CA CYS A 400 -1.59 6.24 10.59
C CYS A 400 -0.12 6.50 10.19
N CYS A 401 0.81 5.66 10.67
CA CYS A 401 2.21 5.64 10.20
C CYS A 401 2.38 5.13 8.74
N GLY A 402 1.29 4.92 8.02
CA GLY A 402 1.27 4.47 6.63
C GLY A 402 1.27 2.96 6.43
N VAL A 403 1.67 2.15 7.42
CA VAL A 403 1.80 0.69 7.25
C VAL A 403 0.94 -0.07 8.25
N SER A 404 0.29 -1.13 7.78
CA SER A 404 -0.47 -2.07 8.59
C SER A 404 -0.09 -3.49 8.20
N ALA A 405 -0.03 -4.40 9.17
CA ALA A 405 0.27 -5.82 8.95
C ALA A 405 1.55 -6.13 8.13
N TYR A 406 2.55 -5.23 8.15
CA TYR A 406 3.74 -5.28 7.26
C TYR A 406 3.42 -5.40 5.76
N ILE A 407 2.20 -5.02 5.36
CA ILE A 407 1.79 -4.94 3.97
C ILE A 407 1.68 -3.48 3.55
N SER A 408 1.86 -3.24 2.25
CA SER A 408 1.75 -1.90 1.65
C SER A 408 2.85 -0.94 2.12
N CYS A 409 4.11 -1.37 2.24
CA CYS A 409 5.24 -0.44 2.31
C CYS A 409 5.49 0.18 0.93
N SER A 410 4.60 1.08 0.48
CA SER A 410 4.66 1.70 -0.85
C SER A 410 4.85 3.22 -0.76
N GLU A 411 4.98 3.88 -1.91
CA GLU A 411 5.06 5.35 -2.00
C GLU A 411 3.83 6.04 -1.38
N GLU A 412 2.65 5.42 -1.47
CA GLU A 412 1.45 5.94 -0.82
C GLU A 412 1.59 5.96 0.71
N SER A 413 2.23 4.95 1.29
CA SER A 413 2.51 4.90 2.72
C SER A 413 3.57 5.93 3.14
N LYS A 414 4.48 6.29 2.23
CA LYS A 414 5.47 7.36 2.45
C LYS A 414 4.80 8.71 2.59
N VAL A 415 3.71 8.99 1.86
CA VAL A 415 2.94 10.24 2.01
C VAL A 415 2.41 10.41 3.43
N PHE A 416 1.93 9.33 4.07
CA PHE A 416 1.48 9.37 5.47
C PHE A 416 2.65 9.60 6.45
N GLN A 417 3.79 8.96 6.19
CA GLN A 417 5.00 9.12 7.00
C GLN A 417 5.54 10.55 6.90
N GLU A 418 5.63 11.10 5.70
CA GLU A 418 6.00 12.48 5.43
C GLU A 418 5.10 13.46 6.19
N LYS A 419 3.78 13.33 6.01
CA LYS A 419 2.80 14.19 6.68
C LYS A 419 3.01 14.15 8.20
N LYS A 420 3.17 12.94 8.77
CA LYS A 420 3.35 12.76 10.22
C LYS A 420 4.67 13.34 10.74
N ILE A 421 5.76 13.14 10.02
CA ILE A 421 7.08 13.68 10.40
C ILE A 421 7.10 15.20 10.32
N ASN A 422 6.56 15.78 9.24
CA ASN A 422 6.49 17.23 9.08
C ASN A 422 5.58 17.87 10.13
N GLU A 423 4.43 17.24 10.41
CA GLU A 423 3.54 17.65 11.49
C GLU A 423 4.25 17.67 12.85
N ALA A 424 5.00 16.60 13.16
CA ALA A 424 5.78 16.50 14.39
C ALA A 424 6.88 17.59 14.46
N ILE A 425 7.61 17.83 13.37
CA ILE A 425 8.63 18.90 13.28
C ILE A 425 7.99 20.27 13.51
N ASN A 426 6.81 20.53 12.94
CA ASN A 426 6.12 21.81 13.05
C ASN A 426 5.66 22.15 14.47
N THR A 427 5.54 21.15 15.35
CA THR A 427 5.29 21.40 16.80
C THR A 427 6.51 22.01 17.52
N GLY A 428 7.70 21.92 16.92
CA GLY A 428 8.97 22.27 17.56
C GLY A 428 9.43 21.26 18.62
N ALA A 429 8.88 20.04 18.61
CA ALA A 429 9.33 18.95 19.46
C ALA A 429 10.68 18.39 18.99
N GLU A 430 11.54 18.04 19.94
CA GLU A 430 12.81 17.35 19.70
C GLU A 430 12.59 15.84 19.48
N TYR A 431 11.55 15.29 20.12
CA TYR A 431 11.21 13.87 20.05
C TYR A 431 9.77 13.64 19.60
N LEU A 432 9.59 12.74 18.63
CA LEU A 432 8.34 12.06 18.32
C LEU A 432 8.29 10.73 19.08
N ILE A 433 7.50 10.66 20.13
CA ILE A 433 7.35 9.48 20.97
C ILE A 433 6.22 8.59 20.46
N THR A 434 6.40 7.27 20.50
CA THR A 434 5.33 6.30 20.19
C THR A 434 5.39 5.08 21.10
N THR A 435 4.34 4.27 21.10
CA THR A 435 4.22 3.01 21.88
C THR A 435 4.00 1.80 20.96
N CYS A 436 4.40 1.93 19.70
CA CYS A 436 4.31 0.84 18.73
C CYS A 436 5.66 0.66 18.03
N PRO A 437 6.35 -0.46 18.26
CA PRO A 437 7.59 -0.79 17.55
C PRO A 437 7.45 -0.76 16.03
N LYS A 438 6.27 -1.08 15.48
CA LYS A 438 6.03 -0.97 14.04
C LYS A 438 5.95 0.49 13.56
N CYS A 439 5.27 1.37 14.30
CA CYS A 439 5.29 2.80 13.99
C CYS A 439 6.71 3.37 14.09
N LEU A 440 7.48 2.93 15.12
CA LEU A 440 8.89 3.28 15.26
C LEU A 440 9.71 2.84 14.03
N ALA A 441 9.49 1.62 13.53
CA ALA A 441 10.11 1.08 12.32
C ALA A 441 9.90 1.99 11.10
N HIS A 442 8.63 2.25 10.78
CA HIS A 442 8.28 2.90 9.52
C HIS A 442 8.55 4.40 9.51
N LEU A 443 8.40 5.07 10.65
CA LEU A 443 8.73 6.49 10.74
C LEU A 443 10.26 6.71 10.68
N ASN A 444 11.07 5.82 11.27
CA ASN A 444 12.54 5.90 11.11
C ASN A 444 13.01 5.49 9.71
N CYS A 445 12.32 4.54 9.07
CA CYS A 445 12.58 4.20 7.66
C CYS A 445 12.48 5.45 6.78
N TYR A 446 11.41 6.25 6.96
CA TYR A 446 11.28 7.55 6.28
C TYR A 446 12.46 8.49 6.59
N LEU A 447 12.83 8.69 7.87
CA LEU A 447 13.95 9.57 8.22
C LEU A 447 15.31 9.10 7.67
N ASN A 448 15.51 7.79 7.51
CA ASN A 448 16.74 7.25 6.93
C ASN A 448 16.87 7.56 5.42
N GLU A 449 15.74 7.67 4.72
CA GLU A 449 15.67 8.10 3.32
C GLU A 449 15.81 9.63 3.20
N HIS A 450 15.27 10.38 4.17
CA HIS A 450 15.24 11.85 4.21
C HIS A 450 16.23 12.44 5.22
N LYS A 451 17.53 12.32 4.91
CA LYS A 451 18.63 12.68 5.82
C LYS A 451 18.64 14.16 6.24
N GLU A 452 18.07 15.04 5.44
CA GLU A 452 17.90 16.46 5.72
C GLU A 452 16.96 16.75 6.90
N LEU A 453 16.14 15.77 7.29
CA LEU A 453 15.19 15.88 8.41
C LEU A 453 15.75 15.32 9.72
N LYS A 454 16.87 14.61 9.70
CA LYS A 454 17.39 13.86 10.87
C LYS A 454 17.68 14.72 12.09
N ASP A 455 18.16 15.94 11.87
CA ASP A 455 18.55 16.86 12.95
C ASP A 455 17.35 17.69 13.42
N LYS A 456 16.19 17.55 12.76
CA LYS A 456 14.96 18.29 13.08
C LYS A 456 14.08 17.55 14.09
N ILE A 457 14.10 16.21 14.09
CA ILE A 457 13.32 15.41 15.03
C ILE A 457 13.91 14.01 15.23
N LYS A 458 13.82 13.51 16.46
CA LYS A 458 14.22 12.14 16.83
C LYS A 458 12.98 11.31 17.12
N ILE A 459 12.99 10.03 16.73
CA ILE A 459 11.86 9.13 17.02
C ILE A 459 12.28 8.14 18.10
N SER A 460 11.44 7.98 19.11
CA SER A 460 11.70 7.01 20.18
C SER A 460 10.44 6.30 20.61
N ASP A 461 10.61 5.04 21.02
CA ASP A 461 9.62 4.36 21.83
C ASP A 461 9.55 5.01 23.24
N LEU A 462 8.36 4.99 23.84
CA LEU A 462 8.07 5.57 25.16
C LEU A 462 9.02 5.06 26.24
N VAL A 463 9.16 3.74 26.40
CA VAL A 463 9.99 3.20 27.47
C VAL A 463 11.48 3.33 27.15
N SER A 464 11.86 3.29 25.88
CA SER A 464 13.25 3.55 25.48
C SER A 464 13.65 4.99 25.75
N PHE A 465 12.73 5.94 25.56
CA PHE A 465 12.93 7.34 25.91
C PHE A 465 13.14 7.49 27.43
N ILE A 466 12.25 6.91 28.23
CA ILE A 466 12.35 6.92 29.70
C ILE A 466 13.63 6.21 30.17
N GLY A 467 13.97 5.06 29.59
CA GLY A 467 15.16 4.30 29.91
C GLY A 467 16.45 5.07 29.66
N LYS A 468 16.53 5.83 28.57
CA LYS A 468 17.64 6.76 28.30
C LYS A 468 17.77 7.84 29.38
N LEU A 469 16.66 8.44 29.80
CA LEU A 469 16.67 9.46 30.86
C LEU A 469 17.12 8.90 32.21
N LEU A 470 16.89 7.61 32.45
CA LEU A 470 17.27 6.88 33.66
C LEU A 470 18.65 6.22 33.59
N PHE A 471 19.41 6.40 32.51
CA PHE A 471 20.70 5.73 32.29
C PHE A 471 20.63 4.19 32.35
N LEU A 472 19.52 3.63 31.87
CA LEU A 472 19.31 2.17 31.79
C LEU A 472 19.84 1.57 30.47
N LEU A 473 20.25 2.41 29.52
CA LEU A 473 20.68 2.07 28.17
C LEU A 473 22.05 2.63 27.84
#